data_AF-W0BFF2-F1
#
_entry.id   AF-W0BFF2-F1
#
_cell.length_a   1.000
_cell.length_b   1.000
_cell.length_c   1.000
_cell.angle_alpha   90.00
_cell.angle_beta   90.00
_cell.angle_gamma   90.00
#
_symmetry.space_group_name_H-M   'P 1'
#
loop_
_entity.id
_entity.type
_entity.pdbx_description
1 polymer ?
#
loop_
_entity_poly.entity_id
_entity_poly.type
_entity_poly.pdbx_seq_one_letter_code
_entity_poly.pdbx_strand_id
1 'polypeptide(L)'
;MIEKPELKSRFLKELMRIEHILNKAEIIISNSLYANLFVQIQFLSHAAGRFGENIHSDPFLQSIRLAQAGEHNDCELHSPQLLMWLENEPKKRQYDLNAWLKQLQSLSDTVSIYLALLRNTAEFDKIDMLSGFYQRSLPSKTSCHLILLRMDKDCGIVPQMQLGHHGLSLRLCEAKSMNEVRHTNTAIDLAICQL
;
A
#
# COMPACT_ATOMS: atom_id res chain seq x y z
N MET A 1 -7.10 -8.26 7.38
CA MET A 1 -6.29 -7.00 7.41
C MET A 1 -7.13 -5.76 7.74
N ILE A 2 -8.29 -5.55 7.11
CA ILE A 2 -9.21 -4.42 7.40
C ILE A 2 -9.86 -4.52 8.79
N GLU A 3 -9.87 -5.72 9.38
CA GLU A 3 -10.46 -6.03 10.68
C GLU A 3 -9.75 -5.38 11.88
N LYS A 4 -8.61 -4.70 11.67
CA LYS A 4 -7.97 -3.93 12.75
C LYS A 4 -8.90 -2.77 13.14
N PRO A 5 -9.46 -2.77 14.37
CA PRO A 5 -10.56 -1.88 14.74
C PRO A 5 -10.20 -0.39 14.68
N GLU A 6 -8.91 -0.07 14.68
CA GLU A 6 -8.39 1.30 14.72
C GLU A 6 -7.84 1.80 13.38
N LEU A 7 -7.97 1.05 12.28
CA LEU A 7 -7.31 1.44 11.02
C LEU A 7 -7.74 2.84 10.54
N LYS A 8 -9.04 3.15 10.66
CA LYS A 8 -9.61 4.45 10.32
C LYS A 8 -9.07 5.57 11.19
N SER A 9 -9.07 5.40 12.50
CA SER A 9 -8.59 6.44 13.44
C SER A 9 -7.09 6.67 13.28
N ARG A 10 -6.32 5.62 12.97
CA ARG A 10 -4.90 5.75 12.63
C ARG A 10 -4.67 6.56 11.35
N PHE A 11 -5.39 6.24 10.26
CA PHE A 11 -5.28 7.03 9.04
C PHE A 11 -5.72 8.48 9.24
N LEU A 12 -6.81 8.73 9.97
CA LEU A 12 -7.26 10.09 10.27
C LEU A 12 -6.17 10.87 11.02
N LYS A 13 -5.60 10.30 12.08
CA LYS A 13 -4.51 10.92 12.84
C LYS A 13 -3.29 11.21 11.96
N GLU A 14 -2.90 10.26 11.11
CA GLU A 14 -1.77 10.46 10.20
C GLU A 14 -2.03 11.53 9.14
N LEU A 15 -3.22 11.57 8.54
CA LEU A 15 -3.56 12.60 7.56
C LEU A 15 -3.60 13.99 8.19
N MET A 16 -4.13 14.13 9.41
CA MET A 16 -4.09 15.39 10.16
C MET A 16 -2.65 15.80 10.52
N ARG A 17 -1.80 14.83 10.89
CA ARG A 17 -0.38 15.08 11.15
C ARG A 17 0.34 15.59 9.90
N ILE A 18 0.09 14.97 8.75
CA ILE A 18 0.67 15.38 7.46
C ILE A 18 0.15 16.77 7.07
N GLU A 19 -1.16 17.04 7.17
CA GLU A 19 -1.73 18.36 6.91
C GLU A 19 -1.06 19.45 7.75
N HIS A 20 -0.84 19.18 9.04
CA HIS A 20 -0.14 20.10 9.92
C HIS A 20 1.31 20.37 9.47
N ILE A 21 2.06 19.33 9.06
CA ILE A 21 3.44 19.47 8.61
C ILE A 21 3.52 20.23 7.29
N LEU A 22 2.64 19.92 6.34
CA LEU A 22 2.57 20.63 5.05
C LEU A 22 2.36 22.13 5.26
N ASN A 23 1.43 22.50 6.15
CA ASN A 23 1.13 23.90 6.47
C ASN A 23 2.27 24.59 7.23
N LYS A 24 2.97 23.87 8.12
CA LYS A 24 4.07 24.43 8.93
C LYS A 24 5.36 24.61 8.13
N ALA A 25 5.67 23.66 7.25
CA ALA A 25 6.92 23.62 6.48
C ALA A 25 6.79 24.26 5.09
N GLU A 26 5.62 24.83 4.75
CA GLU A 26 5.32 25.46 3.46
C GLU A 26 5.66 24.55 2.26
N ILE A 27 5.43 23.24 2.40
CA ILE A 27 5.76 22.25 1.38
C ILE A 27 4.78 22.39 0.21
N ILE A 28 5.33 22.64 -0.98
CA ILE A 28 4.55 22.84 -2.19
C ILE A 28 4.06 21.48 -2.71
N ILE A 29 2.75 21.24 -2.60
CA ILE A 29 2.06 20.14 -3.27
C ILE A 29 1.01 20.69 -4.24
N SER A 30 0.54 19.85 -5.16
CA SER A 30 -0.53 20.26 -6.08
C SER A 30 -1.81 20.62 -5.33
N ASN A 31 -2.48 21.70 -5.74
CA ASN A 31 -3.75 22.14 -5.14
C ASN A 31 -4.83 21.05 -5.11
N SER A 32 -4.88 20.19 -6.14
CA SER A 32 -5.82 19.06 -6.19
C SER A 32 -5.56 18.02 -5.10
N LEU A 33 -4.28 17.70 -4.84
CA LEU A 33 -3.91 16.76 -3.78
C LEU A 33 -4.23 17.32 -2.39
N TYR A 34 -3.98 18.62 -2.15
CA TYR A 34 -4.33 19.27 -0.89
C TYR A 34 -5.86 19.30 -0.68
N ALA A 35 -6.63 19.62 -1.73
CA ALA A 35 -8.09 19.58 -1.67
C ALA A 35 -8.61 18.16 -1.35
N ASN A 36 -8.04 17.13 -2.00
CA ASN A 36 -8.40 15.74 -1.73
C ASN A 36 -8.07 15.33 -0.28
N LEU A 37 -6.91 15.74 0.24
CA LEU A 37 -6.53 15.53 1.65
C LEU A 37 -7.57 16.14 2.59
N PHE A 38 -7.93 17.41 2.39
CA PHE A 38 -8.89 18.10 3.23
C PHE A 38 -10.27 17.43 3.20
N VAL A 39 -10.80 17.12 2.00
CA VAL A 39 -12.08 16.42 1.84
C VAL A 39 -12.05 15.06 2.53
N GLN A 40 -10.93 14.33 2.43
CA GLN A 40 -10.81 13.02 3.05
C GLN A 40 -10.73 13.09 4.57
N ILE A 41 -10.03 14.07 5.15
CA ILE A 41 -10.02 14.30 6.60
C ILE A 41 -11.44 14.60 7.10
N GLN A 42 -12.17 15.48 6.41
CA GLN A 42 -13.56 15.79 6.75
C GLN A 42 -14.46 14.55 6.66
N PHE A 43 -14.34 13.77 5.59
CA PHE A 43 -15.10 12.53 5.41
C PHE A 43 -14.81 11.54 6.55
N LEU A 44 -13.54 11.28 6.84
CA LEU A 44 -13.15 10.31 7.87
C LEU A 44 -13.53 10.74 9.29
N SER A 45 -13.60 12.05 9.55
CA SER A 45 -14.00 12.62 10.84
C SER A 45 -15.50 12.43 11.13
N HIS A 46 -16.35 12.49 10.09
CA HIS A 46 -17.80 12.40 10.23
C HIS A 46 -18.38 11.02 9.90
N ALA A 47 -17.67 10.23 9.09
CA ALA A 47 -18.12 8.88 8.78
C ALA A 47 -18.29 8.08 10.08
N ALA A 48 -19.37 7.31 10.20
CA ALA A 48 -19.51 6.29 11.23
C ALA A 48 -18.88 4.96 10.76
N GLY A 49 -18.61 4.05 11.69
CA GLY A 49 -18.19 2.69 11.37
C GLY A 49 -16.75 2.52 10.89
N ARG A 50 -16.41 1.26 10.59
CA ARG A 50 -15.08 0.82 10.15
C ARG A 50 -15.02 0.74 8.62
N PHE A 51 -13.81 0.79 8.08
CA PHE A 51 -13.62 0.49 6.65
C PHE A 51 -14.17 -0.90 6.33
N GLY A 52 -14.94 -1.02 5.24
CA GLY A 52 -15.46 -2.30 4.76
C GLY A 52 -16.41 -3.02 5.72
N GLU A 53 -16.96 -2.36 6.74
CA GLU A 53 -17.87 -2.98 7.72
C GLU A 53 -19.05 -3.68 7.03
N ASN A 54 -19.63 -3.04 6.02
CA ASN A 54 -20.74 -3.59 5.24
C ASN A 54 -20.37 -4.88 4.48
N ILE A 55 -19.13 -4.99 3.98
CA ILE A 55 -18.62 -6.20 3.33
C ILE A 55 -18.47 -7.33 4.35
N HIS A 56 -18.02 -7.00 5.55
CA HIS A 56 -17.89 -7.97 6.62
C HIS A 56 -19.25 -8.48 7.10
N SER A 57 -20.30 -7.66 7.05
CA SER A 57 -21.67 -8.05 7.40
C SER A 57 -22.48 -8.68 6.25
N ASP A 58 -21.94 -8.71 5.03
CA ASP A 58 -22.65 -9.26 3.86
C ASP A 58 -22.81 -10.79 4.00
N PRO A 59 -24.05 -11.32 4.09
CA PRO A 59 -24.28 -12.75 4.36
C PRO A 59 -23.72 -13.68 3.28
N PHE A 60 -23.72 -13.23 2.01
CA PHE A 60 -23.19 -14.00 0.90
C PHE A 60 -21.66 -14.06 0.96
N LEU A 61 -20.99 -12.94 1.21
CA LEU A 61 -19.53 -12.92 1.36
C LEU A 61 -19.06 -13.68 2.60
N GLN A 62 -19.84 -13.63 3.69
CA GLN A 62 -19.57 -14.41 4.89
C GLN A 62 -19.66 -15.92 4.63
N SER A 63 -20.69 -16.38 3.91
CA SER A 63 -20.87 -17.81 3.62
C SER A 63 -19.72 -18.37 2.76
N ILE A 64 -19.25 -17.60 1.78
CA ILE A 64 -18.09 -17.96 0.95
C ILE A 64 -16.84 -18.06 1.81
N ARG A 65 -16.61 -17.07 2.69
CA ARG A 65 -15.44 -17.05 3.57
C ARG A 65 -15.39 -18.27 4.50
N LEU A 66 -16.53 -18.65 5.07
CA LEU A 66 -16.64 -19.83 5.94
C LEU A 66 -16.38 -21.12 5.18
N ALA A 67 -16.90 -21.26 3.96
CA ALA A 67 -16.68 -22.44 3.12
C ALA A 67 -15.21 -22.61 2.71
N GLN A 68 -14.47 -21.50 2.52
CA GLN A 68 -13.04 -21.54 2.15
C GLN A 68 -12.08 -21.82 3.32
N ALA A 69 -12.53 -21.63 4.57
CA ALA A 69 -11.67 -21.80 5.76
C ALA A 69 -11.54 -23.26 6.23
N GLY A 70 -12.26 -24.20 5.62
CA GLY A 70 -12.15 -25.62 5.95
C GLY A 70 -10.87 -26.23 5.39
N GLU A 71 -9.93 -26.60 6.25
CA GLU A 71 -8.62 -27.19 5.90
C GLU A 71 -8.68 -28.58 5.22
N HIS A 72 -9.88 -29.11 4.91
CA HIS A 72 -10.08 -30.45 4.36
C HIS A 72 -10.96 -30.41 3.09
N ASN A 73 -10.45 -29.87 1.99
CA ASN A 73 -11.11 -29.96 0.69
C ASN A 73 -10.22 -30.72 -0.31
N ASP A 74 -10.18 -32.04 -0.16
CA ASP A 74 -9.77 -32.96 -1.24
C ASP A 74 -10.85 -33.05 -2.35
N CYS A 75 -11.93 -32.26 -2.26
CA CYS A 75 -12.91 -32.09 -3.31
C CYS A 75 -13.31 -30.60 -3.38
N GLU A 76 -13.30 -30.03 -4.59
CA GLU A 76 -13.58 -28.63 -4.93
C GLU A 76 -15.04 -28.22 -4.66
N LEU A 77 -15.58 -28.46 -3.47
CA LEU A 77 -16.92 -28.01 -3.13
C LEU A 77 -16.89 -26.50 -2.86
N HIS A 78 -17.07 -25.74 -3.93
CA HIS A 78 -17.54 -24.36 -3.86
C HIS A 78 -18.82 -24.29 -3.01
N SER A 79 -18.97 -23.22 -2.23
CA SER A 79 -20.23 -22.94 -1.52
C SER A 79 -21.41 -23.00 -2.53
N PRO A 80 -22.54 -23.67 -2.21
CA PRO A 80 -23.69 -23.71 -3.11
C PRO A 80 -24.21 -22.32 -3.44
N GLN A 81 -24.02 -21.36 -2.52
CA GLN A 81 -24.36 -19.95 -2.76
C GLN A 81 -23.46 -19.32 -3.82
N LEU A 82 -22.16 -19.67 -3.85
CA LEU A 82 -21.23 -19.22 -4.87
C LEU A 82 -21.60 -19.79 -6.24
N LEU A 83 -21.93 -21.09 -6.31
CA LEU A 83 -22.34 -21.74 -7.57
C LEU A 83 -23.59 -21.05 -8.14
N MET A 84 -24.61 -20.86 -7.32
CA MET A 84 -25.84 -20.16 -7.74
C MET A 84 -25.56 -18.70 -8.15
N TRP A 85 -24.63 -18.01 -7.46
CA TRP A 85 -24.26 -16.66 -7.85
C TRP A 85 -23.53 -16.62 -9.20
N LEU A 86 -22.68 -17.61 -9.48
CA LEU A 86 -21.94 -17.74 -10.75
C LEU A 86 -22.86 -18.01 -11.95
N GLU A 87 -24.00 -18.67 -11.74
CA GLU A 87 -25.01 -18.90 -12.77
C GLU A 87 -25.78 -17.64 -13.18
N ASN A 88 -25.71 -16.55 -12.41
CA ASN A 88 -26.34 -15.30 -12.78
C ASN A 88 -25.71 -14.68 -14.04
N GLU A 89 -26.53 -13.92 -14.78
CA GLU A 89 -26.08 -13.18 -15.94
C GLU A 89 -24.86 -12.30 -15.62
N PRO A 90 -23.90 -12.15 -16.55
CA PRO A 90 -22.69 -11.35 -16.34
C PRO A 90 -22.98 -9.92 -15.82
N LYS A 91 -24.06 -9.29 -16.27
CA LYS A 91 -24.47 -7.95 -15.83
C LYS A 91 -24.80 -7.91 -14.33
N LYS A 92 -25.50 -8.92 -13.82
CA LYS A 92 -25.88 -9.02 -12.41
C LYS A 92 -24.64 -9.23 -11.54
N ARG A 93 -23.74 -10.12 -11.96
CA ARG A 93 -22.45 -10.34 -11.28
C ARG A 93 -21.60 -9.07 -11.24
N GLN A 94 -21.50 -8.34 -12.35
CA GLN A 94 -20.76 -7.07 -12.39
C GLN A 94 -21.38 -6.02 -11.47
N TYR A 95 -22.71 -5.93 -11.41
CA TYR A 95 -23.41 -5.03 -10.51
C TYR A 95 -23.08 -5.33 -9.04
N ASP A 96 -23.17 -6.59 -8.63
CA ASP A 96 -22.88 -7.01 -7.25
C ASP A 96 -21.41 -6.75 -6.89
N LEU A 97 -20.46 -7.09 -7.79
CA LEU A 97 -19.03 -6.80 -7.61
C LEU A 97 -18.76 -5.30 -7.46
N ASN A 98 -19.36 -4.46 -8.31
CA ASN A 98 -19.22 -3.01 -8.23
C ASN A 98 -19.81 -2.46 -6.93
N ALA A 99 -20.93 -3.01 -6.47
CA ALA A 99 -21.54 -2.62 -5.21
C ALA A 99 -20.63 -2.93 -4.02
N TRP A 100 -20.00 -4.11 -3.98
CA TRP A 100 -19.01 -4.44 -2.96
C TRP A 100 -17.76 -3.55 -3.06
N LEU A 101 -17.19 -3.35 -4.25
CA LEU A 101 -16.03 -2.47 -4.43
C LEU A 101 -16.31 -1.04 -3.97
N LYS A 102 -17.51 -0.52 -4.23
CA LYS A 102 -17.93 0.81 -3.78
C LYS A 102 -17.90 0.96 -2.26
N GLN A 103 -18.16 -0.12 -1.51
CA GLN A 103 -18.06 -0.10 -0.04
C GLN A 103 -16.61 0.02 0.46
N LEU A 104 -15.61 -0.26 -0.39
CA LEU A 104 -14.18 -0.07 -0.10
C LEU A 104 -13.63 1.25 -0.63
N GLN A 105 -14.44 2.05 -1.33
CA GLN A 105 -13.98 3.26 -2.01
C GLN A 105 -13.28 4.22 -1.03
N SER A 106 -13.87 4.46 0.14
CA SER A 106 -13.27 5.35 1.14
C SER A 106 -11.89 4.88 1.61
N LEU A 107 -11.70 3.55 1.77
CA LEU A 107 -10.39 3.01 2.11
C LEU A 107 -9.40 3.20 0.95
N SER A 108 -9.85 2.92 -0.28
CA SER A 108 -9.06 3.12 -1.50
C SER A 108 -8.59 4.56 -1.63
N ASP A 109 -9.50 5.53 -1.44
CA ASP A 109 -9.21 6.96 -1.53
C ASP A 109 -8.23 7.39 -0.43
N THR A 110 -8.46 6.94 0.82
CA THR A 110 -7.57 7.20 1.96
C THR A 110 -6.15 6.75 1.66
N VAL A 111 -5.99 5.50 1.22
CA VAL A 111 -4.68 4.91 0.92
C VAL A 111 -4.03 5.59 -0.28
N SER A 112 -4.81 5.90 -1.32
CA SER A 112 -4.33 6.57 -2.52
C SER A 112 -3.80 7.97 -2.21
N ILE A 113 -4.54 8.75 -1.42
CA ILE A 113 -4.13 10.09 -0.97
C ILE A 113 -2.87 9.99 -0.10
N TYR A 114 -2.86 9.10 0.89
CA TYR A 114 -1.71 8.91 1.78
C TYR A 114 -0.43 8.56 0.99
N LEU A 115 -0.51 7.60 0.08
CA LEU A 115 0.64 7.21 -0.76
C LEU A 115 1.03 8.32 -1.75
N ALA A 116 0.07 9.07 -2.28
CA ALA A 116 0.35 10.21 -3.14
C ALA A 116 1.12 11.29 -2.38
N LEU A 117 0.70 11.63 -1.15
CA LEU A 117 1.39 12.60 -0.30
C LEU A 117 2.85 12.18 -0.05
N LEU A 118 3.09 10.93 0.36
CA LEU A 118 4.45 10.43 0.61
C LEU A 118 5.33 10.45 -0.65
N ARG A 119 4.77 10.10 -1.82
CA ARG A 119 5.55 10.02 -3.06
C ARG A 119 5.83 11.39 -3.69
N ASN A 120 4.91 12.34 -3.59
CA ASN A 120 5.08 13.68 -4.18
C ASN A 120 6.08 14.53 -3.41
N THR A 121 6.27 14.21 -2.13
CA THR A 121 7.18 14.91 -1.23
C THR A 121 8.48 14.15 -1.00
N ALA A 122 8.68 13.06 -1.74
CA ALA A 122 9.88 12.26 -1.67
C ALA A 122 11.06 12.99 -2.32
N GLU A 123 12.10 13.24 -1.52
CA GLU A 123 13.38 13.74 -2.01
C GLU A 123 14.31 12.56 -2.32
N PHE A 124 14.78 12.51 -3.56
CA PHE A 124 15.61 11.43 -4.07
C PHE A 124 17.10 11.79 -3.97
N ASP A 125 17.82 11.01 -3.17
CA ASP A 125 19.28 11.04 -3.10
C ASP A 125 19.86 10.05 -4.12
N LYS A 126 20.80 10.50 -4.94
CA LYS A 126 21.58 9.59 -5.78
C LYS A 126 22.60 8.85 -4.91
N ILE A 127 22.52 7.53 -4.88
CA ILE A 127 23.42 6.66 -4.14
C ILE A 127 24.28 5.82 -5.09
N ASP A 128 25.56 5.73 -4.82
CA ASP A 128 26.48 4.87 -5.56
C ASP A 128 26.55 3.49 -4.90
N MET A 129 26.22 2.45 -5.66
CA MET A 129 26.33 1.07 -5.21
C MET A 129 27.75 0.58 -5.43
N LEU A 130 28.47 0.25 -4.35
CA LEU A 130 29.83 -0.28 -4.41
C LEU A 130 29.80 -1.80 -4.42
N SER A 131 30.31 -2.43 -5.48
CA SER A 131 30.26 -3.89 -5.66
C SER A 131 28.83 -4.45 -5.51
N GLY A 132 27.85 -3.70 -6.03
CA GLY A 132 26.43 -4.03 -5.92
C GLY A 132 25.86 -4.02 -4.50
N PHE A 133 26.51 -3.36 -3.53
CA PHE A 133 26.03 -3.27 -2.16
C PHE A 133 25.96 -1.83 -1.66
N TYR A 134 24.97 -1.55 -0.82
CA TYR A 134 24.82 -0.29 -0.12
C TYR A 134 24.11 -0.49 1.22
N GLN A 135 24.54 0.24 2.24
CA GLN A 135 23.91 0.20 3.55
C GLN A 135 23.82 1.61 4.13
N ARG A 136 22.65 1.95 4.67
CA ARG A 136 22.39 3.23 5.35
C ARG A 136 21.63 2.97 6.65
N SER A 137 22.06 3.63 7.73
CA SER A 137 21.23 3.66 8.93
C SER A 137 19.93 4.41 8.62
N LEU A 138 18.81 3.90 9.12
CA LEU A 138 17.53 4.58 8.97
C LEU A 138 17.33 5.55 10.15
N PRO A 139 16.64 6.68 9.92
CA PRO A 139 16.13 7.48 11.03
C PRO A 139 15.17 6.64 11.89
N SER A 140 14.81 7.14 13.07
CA SER A 140 13.98 6.39 14.02
C SER A 140 12.74 5.80 13.34
N LYS A 141 12.41 4.54 13.65
CA LYS A 141 11.34 3.77 12.95
C LYS A 141 9.99 4.49 12.87
N THR A 142 9.71 5.41 13.80
CA THR A 142 8.49 6.23 13.83
C THR A 142 8.41 7.30 12.74
N SER A 143 9.50 7.54 12.01
CA SER A 143 9.56 8.56 10.96
C SER A 143 9.75 7.99 9.56
N CYS A 144 9.96 6.69 9.35
CA CYS A 144 10.16 6.14 8.00
C CYS A 144 8.90 5.46 7.49
N HIS A 145 8.16 6.14 6.62
CA HIS A 145 6.83 5.67 6.16
C HIS A 145 6.91 4.87 4.85
N LEU A 146 7.82 5.25 3.96
CA LEU A 146 7.99 4.61 2.65
C LEU A 146 9.44 4.76 2.19
N ILE A 147 9.99 3.70 1.59
CA ILE A 147 11.29 3.73 0.91
C ILE A 147 11.02 3.55 -0.58
N LEU A 148 11.57 4.45 -1.39
CA LEU A 148 11.42 4.47 -2.83
C LEU A 148 12.79 4.31 -3.46
N LEU A 149 12.87 3.47 -4.49
CA LEU A 149 14.07 3.25 -5.30
C LEU A 149 13.73 3.55 -6.76
N ARG A 150 14.61 4.27 -7.46
CA ARG A 150 14.57 4.41 -8.91
C ARG A 150 15.87 3.91 -9.49
N MET A 151 15.73 3.05 -10.49
CA MET A 151 16.85 2.47 -11.21
C MET A 151 16.47 2.28 -12.67
N ASP A 152 17.48 2.17 -13.52
CA ASP A 152 17.29 1.87 -14.92
C ASP A 152 16.66 0.47 -15.09
N LYS A 153 15.68 0.36 -15.97
CA LYS A 153 14.98 -0.90 -16.27
C LYS A 153 15.81 -1.80 -17.19
N ASP A 154 16.70 -1.21 -18.00
CA ASP A 154 17.40 -1.92 -19.06
C ASP A 154 18.70 -2.60 -18.58
N CYS A 155 19.06 -2.42 -17.31
CA CYS A 155 20.30 -2.96 -16.74
C CYS A 155 20.25 -4.46 -16.42
N GLY A 156 19.08 -5.12 -16.48
CA GLY A 156 18.93 -6.55 -16.17
C GLY A 156 19.21 -6.90 -14.69
N ILE A 157 19.23 -5.89 -13.81
CA ILE A 157 19.53 -6.01 -12.39
C ILE A 157 18.29 -5.61 -11.59
N VAL A 158 18.12 -6.20 -10.41
CA VAL A 158 17.07 -5.85 -9.44
C VAL A 158 17.67 -5.58 -8.06
N PRO A 159 17.07 -4.70 -7.24
CA PRO A 159 17.55 -4.42 -5.90
C PRO A 159 16.86 -5.34 -4.91
N GLN A 160 17.64 -6.15 -4.19
CA GLN A 160 17.20 -6.87 -3.01
C GLN A 160 17.33 -5.96 -1.80
N MET A 161 16.19 -5.61 -1.20
CA MET A 161 16.13 -4.74 -0.03
C MET A 161 15.92 -5.55 1.26
N GLN A 162 16.72 -5.26 2.28
CA GLN A 162 16.60 -5.83 3.61
C GLN A 162 16.58 -4.72 4.65
N LEU A 163 15.65 -4.84 5.61
CA LEU A 163 15.51 -3.93 6.74
C LEU A 163 15.89 -4.68 8.01
N GLY A 164 16.98 -4.26 8.65
CA GLY A 164 17.53 -4.90 9.85
C GLY A 164 17.72 -3.94 11.02
N HIS A 165 18.36 -4.43 12.08
CA HIS A 165 18.72 -3.60 13.24
C HIS A 165 19.64 -2.43 12.89
N HIS A 166 20.48 -2.59 11.85
CA HIS A 166 21.44 -1.59 11.39
C HIS A 166 20.92 -0.70 10.24
N GLY A 167 19.60 -0.72 9.97
CA GLY A 167 18.96 0.10 8.96
C GLY A 167 18.68 -0.63 7.64
N LEU A 168 18.80 0.11 6.54
CA LEU A 168 18.53 -0.32 5.18
C LEU A 168 19.78 -0.93 4.56
N SER A 169 19.64 -2.16 4.06
CA SER A 169 20.65 -2.86 3.26
C SER A 169 20.09 -3.12 1.87
N LEU A 170 20.85 -2.76 0.84
CA LEU A 170 20.52 -2.96 -0.56
C LEU A 170 21.61 -3.82 -1.21
N ARG A 171 21.20 -4.85 -1.93
CA ARG A 171 22.08 -5.70 -2.73
C ARG A 171 21.56 -5.84 -4.15
N LEU A 172 22.41 -5.67 -5.14
CA LEU A 172 22.07 -5.83 -6.55
C LEU A 172 22.19 -7.30 -6.95
N CYS A 173 21.14 -7.80 -7.60
CA CYS A 173 21.06 -9.15 -8.10
C CYS A 173 20.75 -9.13 -9.60
N GLU A 174 21.28 -10.08 -10.37
CA GLU A 174 20.83 -10.28 -11.76
C GLU A 174 19.36 -10.72 -11.75
N ALA A 175 18.52 -10.08 -12.55
CA ALA A 175 17.07 -10.31 -12.54
C ALA A 175 16.67 -11.76 -12.88
N LYS A 176 17.49 -12.47 -13.68
CA LYS A 176 17.21 -13.84 -14.12
C LYS A 176 17.66 -14.89 -13.12
N SER A 177 18.90 -14.79 -12.63
CA SER A 177 19.50 -15.81 -11.78
C SER A 177 19.39 -15.51 -10.29
N MET A 178 19.03 -14.27 -9.93
CA MET A 178 19.11 -13.73 -8.56
C MET A 178 20.50 -13.78 -7.94
N ASN A 179 21.55 -14.03 -8.75
CA ASN A 179 22.93 -14.02 -8.29
C ASN A 179 23.39 -12.60 -7.97
N GLU A 180 24.20 -12.48 -6.93
CA GLU A 180 24.76 -11.21 -6.50
C GLU A 180 25.68 -10.61 -7.55
N VAL A 181 25.46 -9.33 -7.84
CA VAL A 181 26.28 -8.56 -8.76
C VAL A 181 27.43 -7.93 -7.98
N ARG A 182 28.67 -8.34 -8.24
CA ARG A 182 29.85 -7.90 -7.47
C ARG A 182 30.74 -6.86 -8.17
N HIS A 183 30.53 -6.62 -9.46
CA HIS A 183 31.44 -5.83 -10.29
C HIS A 183 30.77 -4.64 -10.99
N THR A 184 29.52 -4.33 -10.65
CA THR A 184 28.78 -3.25 -11.31
C THR A 184 28.63 -2.09 -10.35
N ASN A 185 29.25 -0.96 -10.71
CA ASN A 185 28.97 0.33 -10.07
C ASN A 185 27.79 0.95 -10.79
N THR A 186 26.63 0.91 -10.16
CA THR A 186 25.41 1.50 -10.67
C THR A 186 24.94 2.54 -9.67
N ALA A 187 24.64 3.75 -10.15
CA ALA A 187 23.98 4.75 -9.34
C ALA A 187 22.47 4.50 -9.35
N ILE A 188 21.85 4.61 -8.18
CA ILE A 188 20.42 4.40 -7.96
C ILE A 188 19.90 5.62 -7.20
N ASP A 189 18.66 6.05 -7.47
CA ASP A 189 18.06 7.08 -6.64
C ASP A 189 17.27 6.45 -5.49
N LEU A 190 17.55 6.87 -4.27
CA LEU A 190 16.91 6.42 -3.04
C LEU A 190 16.18 7.59 -2.39
N ALA A 191 14.89 7.41 -2.10
CA ALA A 191 14.11 8.32 -1.29
C ALA A 191 13.60 7.61 -0.04
N ILE A 192 13.70 8.29 1.11
CA ILE A 192 13.12 7.84 2.37
C ILE A 192 12.06 8.87 2.76
N CYS A 193 10.79 8.53 2.56
CA CYS A 193 9.67 9.41 2.86
C CYS A 193 9.46 9.46 4.38
N GLN A 194 9.69 10.64 4.97
CA GLN A 194 9.62 10.87 6.42
C GLN A 194 8.54 11.86 6.87
N LEU A 195 7.74 12.33 5.92
CA LEU A 195 6.71 13.34 6.16
C LEU A 195 5.66 12.89 7.16
#